data_AF-A0A7J3XWV4-F1
#
_entry.id   AF-A0A7J3XWV4-F1
#
_cell.length_a   1.000
_cell.length_b   1.000
_cell.length_c   1.000
_cell.angle_alpha   90.00
_cell.angle_beta   90.00
_cell.angle_gamma   90.00
#
_symmetry.space_group_name_H-M   'P 1'
#
loop_
_entity.id
_entity.type
_entity.pdbx_description
1 polymer ?
#
loop_
_entity_poly.entity_id
_entity_poly.type
_entity_poly.pdbx_seq_one_letter_code
_entity_poly.pdbx_strand_id
1 'polypeptide(L)'
;MSRLKRALRIIRDSGTPLPPCASDLDLSDHSEAALRLDSEALRRLVYRAALEAYRKLARPVKSKEVRQELLNMLIYVDASPPSPATVAKLLRTLSSRDYYGCEPPLLKVDEGYIPREAHQEGLKLNTLDSFI
;
A
#
# COMPACT_ATOMS: atom_id res chain seq x y z
N MET A 1 5.66 -6.38 15.16
CA MET A 1 7.11 -6.35 15.55
C MET A 1 7.48 -5.16 16.45
N SER A 2 8.06 -5.36 17.65
CA SER A 2 8.47 -4.26 18.55
C SER A 2 9.76 -3.57 18.07
N ARG A 3 9.85 -2.23 18.24
CA ARG A 3 11.02 -1.41 17.81
C ARG A 3 12.34 -1.91 18.39
N LEU A 4 12.29 -2.46 19.61
CA LEU A 4 13.44 -3.01 20.33
C LEU A 4 14.04 -4.25 19.62
N LYS A 5 13.19 -5.17 19.14
CA LYS A 5 13.65 -6.38 18.44
C LYS A 5 14.39 -6.03 17.14
N ARG A 6 13.95 -4.99 16.44
CA ARG A 6 14.60 -4.51 15.21
C ARG A 6 15.96 -3.88 15.49
N ALA A 7 16.06 -3.06 16.55
CA ALA A 7 17.33 -2.45 16.95
C ALA A 7 18.37 -3.50 17.38
N LEU A 8 17.95 -4.49 18.17
CA LEU A 8 18.83 -5.59 18.59
C LEU A 8 19.28 -6.46 17.42
N ARG A 9 18.43 -6.66 16.41
CA ARG A 9 18.79 -7.38 15.17
C ARG A 9 19.91 -6.66 14.40
N ILE A 10 19.79 -5.34 14.24
CA ILE A 10 20.82 -4.53 13.55
C ILE A 10 22.18 -4.66 14.25
N ILE A 11 22.19 -4.66 15.59
CA ILE A 11 23.41 -4.79 16.41
C ILE A 11 24.01 -6.21 16.30
N ARG A 12 23.17 -7.24 16.22
CA ARG A 12 23.64 -8.62 15.98
C ARG A 12 24.28 -8.77 14.61
N ASP A 13 23.61 -8.24 13.59
CA ASP A 13 24.01 -8.40 12.19
C ASP A 13 25.26 -7.54 11.87
N SER A 14 25.58 -6.51 12.67
CA SER A 14 26.83 -5.75 12.59
C SER A 14 28.05 -6.42 13.24
N GLY A 15 27.91 -7.66 13.74
CA GLY A 15 29.02 -8.42 14.35
C GLY A 15 29.41 -7.95 15.75
N THR A 16 28.67 -7.01 16.32
CA THR A 16 28.85 -6.54 17.70
C THR A 16 28.19 -7.50 18.68
N PRO A 17 28.87 -7.90 19.77
CA PRO A 17 28.29 -8.78 20.77
C PRO A 17 27.08 -8.11 21.43
N LEU A 18 25.97 -8.84 21.48
CA LEU A 18 24.73 -8.35 22.11
C LEU A 18 24.94 -8.17 23.63
N PRO A 19 24.24 -7.21 24.25
CA PRO A 19 24.31 -7.03 25.69
C PRO A 19 23.77 -8.30 26.40
N PRO A 20 24.33 -8.68 27.56
CA PRO A 20 24.00 -9.93 28.25
C PRO A 20 22.52 -10.04 28.66
N CYS A 21 21.82 -8.91 28.77
CA CYS A 21 20.36 -8.85 29.00
C CYS A 21 19.51 -9.18 27.76
N ALA A 22 20.12 -9.35 26.59
CA ALA A 22 19.46 -9.68 25.33
C ALA A 22 19.82 -11.09 24.80
N SER A 23 20.63 -11.85 25.53
CA SER A 23 21.07 -13.21 25.14
C SER A 23 19.93 -14.24 25.20
N ASP A 24 18.95 -14.04 26.09
CA ASP A 24 17.79 -14.94 26.26
C ASP A 24 16.61 -14.54 25.36
N LEU A 25 16.73 -13.44 24.59
CA LEU A 25 15.69 -13.04 23.64
C LEU A 25 15.78 -13.96 22.43
N ASP A 26 14.75 -14.81 22.27
CA ASP A 26 14.56 -15.56 21.05
C ASP A 26 14.34 -14.60 19.88
N LEU A 27 15.41 -14.38 19.12
CA LEU A 27 15.44 -13.65 17.86
C LEU A 27 15.14 -14.56 16.68
N SER A 28 14.81 -15.84 16.91
CA SER A 28 14.36 -16.73 15.85
C SER A 28 13.09 -16.16 15.25
N ASP A 29 13.05 -16.12 13.91
CA ASP A 29 11.85 -15.78 13.17
C ASP A 29 10.85 -16.92 13.41
N HIS A 30 10.08 -16.83 14.49
CA HIS A 30 8.69 -17.22 14.39
C HIS A 30 8.09 -16.28 13.35
N SER A 31 8.12 -16.74 12.09
CA SER A 31 7.20 -16.29 11.06
C SER A 31 5.80 -16.62 11.57
N GLU A 32 5.31 -15.82 12.52
CA GLU A 32 3.90 -15.70 12.79
C GLU A 32 3.28 -15.36 11.45
N ALA A 33 2.47 -16.28 10.95
CA ALA A 33 1.95 -16.31 9.60
C ALA A 33 1.56 -14.90 9.14
N ALA A 34 2.35 -14.32 8.22
CA ALA A 34 2.02 -13.03 7.62
C ALA A 34 0.55 -13.08 7.22
N LEU A 35 -0.25 -12.16 7.77
CA LEU A 35 -1.70 -12.24 7.66
C LEU A 35 -2.06 -12.37 6.18
N ARG A 36 -2.65 -13.51 5.81
CA ARG A 36 -3.15 -13.72 4.45
C ARG A 36 -4.39 -12.85 4.31
N LEU A 37 -4.18 -11.66 3.76
CA LEU A 37 -5.26 -10.74 3.45
C LEU A 37 -6.22 -11.40 2.48
N ASP A 38 -7.51 -11.30 2.79
CA ASP A 38 -8.54 -11.69 1.84
C ASP A 38 -8.42 -10.85 0.55
N SER A 39 -8.86 -11.43 -0.55
CA SER A 39 -8.78 -10.84 -1.89
C SER A 39 -9.44 -9.46 -1.97
N GLU A 40 -10.53 -9.24 -1.22
CA GLU A 40 -11.22 -7.96 -1.14
C GLU A 40 -10.44 -6.94 -0.30
N ALA A 41 -9.90 -7.35 0.85
CA ALA A 41 -9.06 -6.50 1.70
C ALA A 41 -7.81 -6.03 0.94
N LEU A 42 -7.16 -6.94 0.21
CA LEU A 42 -6.01 -6.63 -0.64
C LEU A 42 -6.39 -5.63 -1.75
N ARG A 43 -7.57 -5.78 -2.34
CA ARG A 43 -8.08 -4.84 -3.36
C ARG A 43 -8.30 -3.45 -2.78
N ARG A 44 -8.91 -3.33 -1.60
CA ARG A 44 -9.09 -2.04 -0.90
C ARG A 44 -7.74 -1.39 -0.59
N LEU A 45 -6.75 -2.20 -0.21
CA LEU A 45 -5.39 -1.73 0.09
C LEU A 45 -4.66 -1.23 -1.18
N VAL A 46 -4.80 -1.93 -2.31
CA VAL A 46 -4.29 -1.48 -3.62
C VAL A 46 -4.95 -0.18 -4.07
N TYR A 47 -6.26 -0.05 -3.88
CA TYR A 47 -6.96 1.20 -4.19
C TYR A 47 -6.44 2.36 -3.32
N ARG A 48 -6.31 2.14 -2.01
CA ARG A 48 -5.77 3.16 -1.09
C ARG A 48 -4.32 3.54 -1.42
N ALA A 49 -3.49 2.56 -1.79
CA ALA A 49 -2.13 2.81 -2.26
C ALA A 49 -2.10 3.65 -3.55
N ALA A 50 -3.02 3.42 -4.48
CA ALA A 50 -3.16 4.25 -5.67
C ALA A 50 -3.60 5.67 -5.35
N LEU A 51 -4.49 5.84 -4.38
CA LEU A 51 -4.93 7.14 -3.88
C LEU A 51 -3.79 7.93 -3.24
N GLU A 52 -3.04 7.32 -2.32
CA GLU A 52 -1.88 7.97 -1.69
C GLU A 52 -0.78 8.30 -2.70
N ALA A 53 -0.48 7.39 -3.65
CA ALA A 53 0.48 7.67 -4.71
C ALA A 53 0.03 8.85 -5.58
N TYR A 54 -1.26 8.95 -5.89
CA TYR A 54 -1.81 10.05 -6.68
C TYR A 54 -1.75 11.36 -5.91
N ARG A 55 -2.08 11.37 -4.61
CA ARG A 55 -1.96 12.58 -3.76
C ARG A 55 -0.53 13.10 -3.69
N LYS A 56 0.46 12.21 -3.63
CA LYS A 56 1.89 12.59 -3.58
C LYS A 56 2.41 13.14 -4.91
N LEU A 57 1.96 12.56 -6.02
CA LEU A 57 2.51 12.87 -7.34
C LEU A 57 1.66 13.87 -8.15
N ALA A 58 0.41 14.09 -7.74
CA ALA A 58 -0.59 14.91 -8.42
C ALA A 58 -0.72 14.62 -9.93
N ARG A 59 -0.45 13.37 -10.34
CA ARG A 59 -0.49 12.91 -11.73
C ARG A 59 -0.97 11.46 -11.81
N PRO A 60 -1.37 10.97 -13.00
CA PRO A 60 -1.71 9.57 -13.18
C PRO A 60 -0.61 8.63 -12.66
N VAL A 61 -1.01 7.65 -11.85
CA VAL A 61 -0.07 6.75 -11.16
C VAL A 61 0.19 5.48 -11.94
N LYS A 62 1.45 5.08 -12.01
CA LYS A 62 1.88 3.84 -12.66
C LYS A 62 1.80 2.67 -11.69
N SER A 63 1.65 1.45 -12.22
CA SER A 63 1.58 0.23 -11.40
C SER A 63 2.77 0.03 -10.47
N LYS A 64 3.97 0.49 -10.88
CA LYS A 64 5.18 0.47 -10.05
C LYS A 64 5.07 1.41 -8.83
N GLU A 65 4.52 2.60 -9.02
CA GLU A 65 4.33 3.61 -7.98
C GLU A 65 3.27 3.14 -6.97
N VAL A 66 2.17 2.57 -7.47
CA VAL A 66 1.14 1.94 -6.61
C VAL A 66 1.72 0.79 -5.80
N ARG A 67 2.57 -0.06 -6.41
CA ARG A 67 3.23 -1.16 -5.70
C ARG A 67 4.16 -0.64 -4.61
N GLN A 68 4.92 0.41 -4.86
CA GLN A 68 5.81 0.98 -3.85
C GLN A 68 5.02 1.50 -2.64
N GLU A 69 3.93 2.21 -2.89
CA GLU A 69 3.07 2.72 -1.82
C GLU A 69 2.37 1.59 -1.06
N LEU A 70 1.96 0.53 -1.77
CA LEU A 70 1.38 -0.67 -1.19
C LEU A 70 2.36 -1.37 -0.23
N LEU A 71 3.63 -1.49 -0.62
CA LEU A 71 4.66 -2.06 0.25
C LEU A 71 4.85 -1.22 1.52
N ASN A 72 4.82 0.11 1.41
CA ASN A 72 4.89 1.00 2.57
C ASN A 72 3.71 0.78 3.53
N MET A 73 2.50 0.58 3.01
CA MET A 73 1.31 0.29 3.82
C MET A 73 1.36 -1.08 4.49
N LEU A 74 1.86 -2.10 3.79
CA LEU A 74 1.93 -3.48 4.30
C LEU A 74 2.88 -3.61 5.50
N ILE A 75 3.87 -2.73 5.64
CA ILE A 75 4.73 -2.65 6.83
C ILE A 75 3.91 -2.43 8.11
N TYR A 76 2.78 -1.72 8.02
CA TYR A 76 1.90 -1.44 9.16
C TYR A 76 0.89 -2.55 9.44
N VAL A 77 0.63 -3.41 8.46
CA VAL A 77 -0.40 -4.48 8.52
C VAL A 77 0.22 -5.86 8.78
N ASP A 78 1.56 -5.96 8.80
CA ASP A 78 2.32 -7.22 8.96
C ASP A 78 1.84 -8.32 8.00
N ALA A 79 1.58 -7.92 6.75
CA ALA A 79 1.03 -8.76 5.69
C ALA A 79 2.06 -9.00 4.57
N SER A 80 1.96 -10.17 3.93
CA SER A 80 2.88 -10.57 2.88
C SER A 80 2.77 -9.66 1.65
N PRO A 81 3.89 -9.22 1.05
CA PRO A 81 3.86 -8.38 -0.15
C PRO A 81 3.31 -9.15 -1.35
N PRO A 82 2.26 -8.65 -2.03
CA PRO A 82 1.73 -9.30 -3.21
C PRO A 82 2.70 -9.22 -4.39
N SER A 83 2.63 -10.21 -5.27
CA SER A 83 3.44 -10.22 -6.50
C SER A 83 3.08 -9.04 -7.41
N PRO A 84 4.02 -8.53 -8.22
CA PRO A 84 3.72 -7.46 -9.19
C PRO A 84 2.63 -7.85 -10.19
N ALA A 85 2.53 -9.13 -10.57
CA ALA A 85 1.46 -9.63 -11.42
C ALA A 85 0.08 -9.53 -10.73
N THR A 86 0.02 -9.85 -9.43
CA THR A 86 -1.19 -9.71 -8.61
C THR A 86 -1.64 -8.26 -8.53
N VAL A 87 -0.71 -7.33 -8.28
CA VAL A 87 -1.03 -5.88 -8.24
C VAL A 87 -1.56 -5.39 -9.60
N ALA A 88 -0.92 -5.80 -10.70
CA ALA A 88 -1.39 -5.44 -12.04
C ALA A 88 -2.80 -6.00 -12.34
N LYS A 89 -3.08 -7.24 -11.92
CA LYS A 89 -4.41 -7.84 -12.04
C LYS A 89 -5.45 -7.05 -11.24
N LEU A 90 -5.15 -6.71 -9.99
CA LEU A 90 -6.05 -5.94 -9.13
C LEU A 90 -6.31 -4.54 -9.67
N LEU A 91 -5.29 -3.85 -10.20
CA LEU A 91 -5.45 -2.56 -10.86
C LEU A 91 -6.38 -2.63 -12.07
N ARG A 92 -6.24 -3.68 -12.91
CA ARG A 92 -7.17 -3.91 -14.03
C ARG A 92 -8.59 -4.17 -13.56
N THR A 93 -8.76 -4.94 -12.48
CA THR A 93 -10.09 -5.17 -11.88
C THR A 93 -10.68 -3.87 -11.35
N LEU A 94 -9.89 -3.06 -10.65
CA LEU A 94 -10.28 -1.75 -10.14
C LEU A 94 -10.61 -0.73 -11.23
N SER A 95 -10.11 -0.91 -12.46
CA SER A 95 -10.45 -0.07 -13.60
C SER A 95 -11.43 -0.71 -14.59
N SER A 96 -11.96 -1.91 -14.30
CA SER A 96 -12.87 -2.61 -15.19
C SER A 96 -14.30 -2.18 -14.92
N ARG A 97 -14.94 -1.59 -15.94
CA ARG A 97 -16.36 -1.25 -15.92
C ARG A 97 -17.24 -2.51 -15.83
N ASP A 98 -16.85 -3.58 -16.55
CA ASP A 98 -17.58 -4.86 -16.56
C ASP A 98 -17.63 -5.50 -15.18
N TYR A 99 -16.59 -5.32 -14.37
CA TYR A 99 -16.53 -5.88 -13.02
C TYR A 99 -17.49 -5.18 -12.05
N TYR A 100 -17.67 -3.87 -12.17
CA TYR A 100 -18.51 -3.09 -11.25
C TYR A 100 -19.93 -2.84 -11.76
N GLY A 101 -20.18 -3.01 -13.06
CA GLY A 101 -21.47 -2.67 -13.69
C GLY A 101 -21.75 -1.15 -13.72
N CYS A 102 -20.84 -0.33 -13.20
CA CYS A 102 -20.92 1.12 -13.10
C CYS A 102 -19.54 1.74 -13.33
N GLU A 103 -19.39 3.05 -13.10
CA GLU A 103 -18.09 3.72 -13.22
C GLU A 103 -17.08 3.17 -12.21
N PRO A 104 -15.92 2.64 -12.68
CA PRO A 104 -14.95 2.00 -11.81
C PRO A 104 -14.27 2.99 -10.84
N PRO A 105 -13.77 2.50 -9.69
CA PRO A 105 -13.06 3.34 -8.71
C PRO A 105 -11.71 3.88 -9.22
N LEU A 106 -11.07 3.19 -10.18
CA LEU A 106 -9.90 3.71 -10.90
C LEU A 106 -10.27 3.98 -12.36
N LEU A 107 -9.90 5.15 -12.86
CA LEU A 107 -9.91 5.46 -14.28
C LEU A 107 -8.56 5.10 -14.87
N LYS A 108 -8.56 4.32 -15.96
CA LYS A 108 -7.33 4.03 -16.71
C LYS A 108 -7.17 5.07 -17.82
N VAL A 109 -6.05 5.80 -17.78
CA VAL A 109 -5.63 6.76 -18.81
C VAL A 109 -4.33 6.29 -19.46
N ASP A 110 -3.92 6.91 -20.56
CA ASP A 110 -2.71 6.49 -21.30
C ASP A 110 -1.46 6.51 -20.42
N GLU A 111 -1.38 7.46 -19.50
CA GLU A 111 -0.23 7.64 -18.61
C GLU A 111 -0.27 6.80 -17.32
N GLY A 112 -1.40 6.15 -17.00
CA GLY A 112 -1.55 5.37 -15.76
C GLY A 112 -2.98 5.23 -15.24
N TYR A 113 -3.13 5.29 -13.93
CA TYR A 113 -4.41 5.17 -13.22
C TYR A 113 -4.72 6.45 -12.45
N ILE A 114 -5.98 6.85 -12.43
CA ILE A 114 -6.47 7.99 -11.66
C ILE A 114 -7.55 7.50 -10.69
N PRO A 115 -7.37 7.69 -9.37
CA PRO A 115 -8.42 7.42 -8.38
C PRO A 115 -9.60 8.37 -8.55
N ARG A 116 -10.81 7.79 -8.59
CA ARG A 116 -12.03 8.57 -8.76
C ARG A 116 -12.26 9.56 -7.62
N GLU A 117 -11.97 9.18 -6.38
CA GLU A 117 -12.10 10.07 -5.23
C GLU A 117 -11.17 11.29 -5.34
N ALA A 118 -9.96 11.12 -5.87
CA ALA A 118 -9.05 12.24 -6.09
C ALA A 118 -9.54 13.20 -7.19
N HIS A 119 -10.26 12.67 -8.19
CA HIS A 119 -10.95 13.49 -9.18
C HIS A 119 -12.11 14.29 -8.56
N GLN A 120 -12.83 13.71 -7.59
CA GLN A 120 -13.92 14.39 -6.88
C GLN A 120 -13.45 15.36 -5.81
N GLU A 121 -12.33 15.12 -5.11
CA GLU A 121 -11.74 16.07 -4.17
C GLU A 121 -11.25 17.34 -4.89
N GLY A 122 -10.71 17.22 -6.10
CA GLY A 122 -10.39 18.37 -6.95
C GLY A 122 -11.61 19.20 -7.37
N LEU A 123 -12.78 18.56 -7.51
CA LEU A 123 -14.06 19.23 -7.77
C LEU A 123 -14.68 19.87 -6.50
N LYS A 124 -14.42 19.29 -5.31
CA LYS A 124 -14.93 19.82 -4.03
C LYS A 124 -14.15 21.03 -3.51
N LEU A 125 -12.97 21.34 -4.06
CA LEU A 125 -12.30 22.61 -3.77
C LEU A 125 -13.01 23.81 -4.42
N ASN A 126 -13.95 23.59 -5.36
CA ASN A 126 -14.69 24.65 -6.05
C ASN A 126 -16.10 24.91 -5.49
N THR A 127 -16.53 24.27 -4.39
CA THR A 127 -17.82 24.63 -3.75
C THR A 127 -17.78 25.97 -2.98
N LEU A 128 -16.66 26.71 -3.05
CA LEU A 128 -16.61 28.12 -2.65
C LEU A 128 -16.94 29.09 -3.80
N ASP A 129 -16.98 28.65 -5.06
CA ASP A 129 -17.41 29.47 -6.21
C ASP A 129 -18.94 29.49 -6.39
N SER A 130 -19.70 28.75 -5.59
CA SER A 130 -21.18 28.75 -5.63
C SER A 130 -21.83 29.83 -4.74
N PHE A 131 -21.04 30.80 -4.23
CA PHE A 131 -21.52 31.87 -3.33
C PHE A 131 -21.09 33.30 -3.70
N ILE A 132 -20.58 33.55 -4.91
CA ILE A 132 -20.31 34.92 -5.39
C ILE A 132 -21.17 35.24 -6.62
#